data_AF-A0A8R1EMP4-F1
#
_entry.id   AF-A0A8R1EMP4-F1
#
_cell.length_a   1.000
_cell.length_b   1.000
_cell.length_c   1.000
_cell.angle_alpha   90.00
_cell.angle_beta   90.00
_cell.angle_gamma   90.00
#
_symmetry.space_group_name_H-M   'P 1'
#
loop_
_entity.id
_entity.type
_entity.pdbx_description
1 polymer ?
#
loop_
_entity_poly.entity_id
_entity_poly.type
_entity_poly.pdbx_seq_one_letter_code
_entity_poly.pdbx_strand_id
1 'polypeptide(L)'
;MHAISSDCQDFLDFVDSHGLKQQVLFPTRTSDTGTSNFLDVVFCSGPSICHDVSPISPLLLSDHLAIKFILMLPSSIRHSTTLRQSTHLLYRKCNFKELNAALLRFNLGSSVFIF
;
A
#
# COMPACT_ATOMS: atom_id res chain seq x y z
N MET A 1 20.18 13.23 13.45
CA MET A 1 18.73 12.93 13.43
C MET A 1 18.10 13.89 12.44
N HIS A 2 17.67 13.42 11.28
CA HIS A 2 16.89 14.25 10.36
C HIS A 2 15.49 14.40 10.94
N ALA A 3 14.99 15.63 11.02
CA ALA A 3 13.61 15.88 11.42
C ALA A 3 12.67 15.23 10.40
N ILE A 4 11.74 14.40 10.88
CA ILE A 4 10.65 13.86 10.06
C ILE A 4 9.79 15.04 9.65
N SER A 5 9.50 15.20 8.36
CA SER A 5 8.60 16.26 7.89
C SER A 5 7.19 16.05 8.44
N SER A 6 6.40 17.12 8.54
CA SER A 6 4.99 17.04 8.95
C SER A 6 4.21 16.01 8.13
N ASP A 7 4.45 15.98 6.81
CA ASP A 7 3.74 15.09 5.89
C ASP A 7 4.11 13.63 6.11
N CYS A 8 5.36 13.34 6.49
CA CYS A 8 5.77 12.00 6.87
C CYS A 8 5.13 11.57 8.18
N GLN A 9 4.97 12.49 9.14
CA GLN A 9 4.28 12.20 10.39
C GLN A 9 2.79 11.92 10.17
N ASP A 10 2.11 12.74 9.36
CA ASP A 10 0.70 12.54 9.01
C ASP A 10 0.44 11.18 8.34
N PHE A 11 1.38 10.73 7.50
CA PHE A 11 1.31 9.40 6.88
C PHE A 11 1.46 8.27 7.92
N LEU A 12 2.42 8.39 8.84
CA LEU A 12 2.64 7.39 9.89
C LEU A 12 1.42 7.31 10.82
N ASP A 13 0.88 8.45 11.24
CA ASP A 13 -0.33 8.53 12.07
C ASP A 13 -1.53 7.91 11.36
N PHE A 14 -1.64 8.11 10.04
CA PHE A 14 -2.66 7.46 9.21
C PHE A 14 -2.50 5.93 9.18
N VAL A 15 -1.28 5.42 8.98
CA VAL A 15 -0.98 3.98 8.97
C VAL A 15 -1.33 3.36 10.32
N ASP A 16 -0.89 3.99 11.42
CA ASP A 16 -1.08 3.48 12.78
C ASP A 16 -2.55 3.50 13.20
N SER A 17 -3.27 4.59 12.93
CA SER A 17 -4.70 4.72 13.28
C SER A 17 -5.60 3.68 12.62
N HIS A 18 -5.16 3.09 11.49
CA HIS A 18 -5.88 2.04 10.79
C HIS A 18 -5.29 0.63 11.05
N GLY A 19 -4.31 0.50 11.94
CA GLY A 19 -3.64 -0.76 12.23
C GLY A 19 -2.98 -1.38 11.00
N LEU A 20 -2.53 -0.56 10.06
CA LEU A 20 -1.93 -0.99 8.81
C LEU A 20 -0.49 -1.43 9.04
N LYS A 21 -0.14 -2.61 8.49
CA LYS A 21 1.22 -3.13 8.54
C LYS A 21 1.83 -3.13 7.15
N GLN A 22 3.01 -2.55 7.02
CA GLN A 22 3.82 -2.63 5.81
C GLN A 22 4.21 -4.09 5.55
N GLN A 23 4.02 -4.54 4.31
CA GLN A 23 4.34 -5.89 3.87
C GLN A 23 5.62 -5.94 3.02
N VAL A 24 5.95 -4.85 2.33
CA VAL A 24 7.16 -4.76 1.51
C VAL A 24 8.36 -4.47 2.41
N LEU A 25 9.28 -5.43 2.52
CA LEU A 25 10.49 -5.33 3.36
C LEU A 25 11.79 -5.30 2.55
N PHE A 26 11.69 -4.98 1.26
CA PHE A 26 12.81 -4.86 0.33
C PHE A 26 12.74 -3.52 -0.42
N PRO A 27 13.88 -2.96 -0.85
CA PRO A 27 13.89 -1.76 -1.67
C PRO A 27 13.22 -2.03 -3.01
N THR A 28 12.38 -1.11 -3.47
CA THR A 28 11.61 -1.25 -4.71
C THR A 28 12.18 -0.45 -5.85
N ARG A 29 13.14 0.43 -5.59
CA ARG A 29 13.87 1.16 -6.62
C ARG A 29 15.37 1.07 -6.38
N THR A 30 16.13 0.80 -7.44
CA THR A 30 17.60 0.91 -7.42
C THR A 30 18.02 1.89 -8.50
N SER A 31 18.55 3.05 -8.11
CA SER A 31 19.01 4.05 -9.06
C SER A 31 20.25 3.60 -9.83
N ASP A 32 20.55 4.27 -10.94
CA ASP A 32 21.78 4.05 -11.74
C ASP A 32 23.07 4.24 -10.91
N THR A 33 22.99 5.01 -9.83
CA THR A 33 24.10 5.23 -8.87
C THR A 33 24.21 4.12 -7.83
N GLY A 34 23.39 3.07 -7.89
CA GLY A 34 23.34 1.96 -6.94
C GLY A 34 22.58 2.27 -5.65
N THR A 35 21.85 3.39 -5.57
CA THR A 35 21.10 3.75 -4.36
C THR A 35 19.77 3.02 -4.32
N SER A 36 19.56 2.20 -3.29
CA SER A 36 18.32 1.46 -3.06
C SER A 36 17.34 2.24 -2.18
N ASN A 37 16.09 2.39 -2.63
CA ASN A 37 15.05 3.14 -1.95
C ASN A 37 13.74 2.33 -1.85
N PHE A 38 12.96 2.62 -0.82
CA PHE A 38 11.60 2.09 -0.62
C PHE A 38 10.63 3.15 -1.07
N LEU A 39 10.20 3.09 -2.34
CA LEU A 39 9.28 4.08 -2.90
C LEU A 39 7.89 3.52 -3.17
N ASP A 40 7.77 2.19 -3.23
CA ASP A 40 6.52 1.50 -3.47
C ASP A 40 6.23 0.64 -2.23
N VAL A 41 5.06 0.82 -1.64
CA VAL A 41 4.73 0.18 -0.35
C VAL A 41 3.35 -0.45 -0.39
N VAL A 42 3.24 -1.64 0.20
CA VAL A 42 1.97 -2.34 0.37
C VAL A 42 1.67 -2.42 1.85
N PHE A 43 0.49 -1.96 2.24
CA PHE A 43 -0.02 -1.99 3.61
C PHE A 43 -1.27 -2.86 3.71
N CYS A 44 -1.41 -3.60 4.81
CA CYS A 44 -2.56 -4.47 5.04
C CYS A 44 -3.09 -4.36 6.47
N SER A 45 -4.42 -4.35 6.63
CA SER A 45 -5.10 -4.47 7.92
C SER A 45 -5.37 -5.95 8.23
N GLY A 46 -4.35 -6.68 8.68
CA GLY A 46 -4.47 -8.08 9.12
C GLY A 46 -3.35 -8.99 8.59
N PRO A 47 -2.76 -9.86 9.43
CA PRO A 47 -1.56 -10.62 9.09
C PRO A 47 -1.76 -11.72 8.04
N SER A 48 -3.01 -12.10 7.73
CA SER A 48 -3.32 -13.25 6.87
C SER A 48 -3.88 -12.86 5.50
N ILE A 49 -4.11 -11.58 5.21
CA ILE A 49 -4.76 -11.17 3.94
C ILE A 49 -3.75 -11.13 2.80
N CYS A 50 -2.53 -10.65 3.07
CA CYS A 50 -1.47 -10.51 2.09
C CYS A 50 -0.28 -11.37 2.50
N HIS A 51 0.22 -12.19 1.59
CA HIS A 51 1.34 -13.10 1.84
C HIS A 51 2.14 -13.35 0.56
N ASP A 52 3.25 -14.07 0.66
CA ASP A 52 4.20 -14.32 -0.45
C ASP A 52 4.67 -13.02 -1.13
N VAL A 53 4.99 -12.00 -0.31
CA VAL A 53 5.43 -10.70 -0.81
C VAL A 53 6.88 -10.78 -1.24
N SER A 54 7.14 -10.60 -2.54
CA SER A 54 8.46 -10.76 -3.12
C SER A 54 8.72 -9.80 -4.29
N PRO A 55 9.98 -9.41 -4.52
CA PRO A 55 10.34 -8.62 -5.68
C PRO A 55 10.30 -9.49 -6.94
N ILE A 56 9.83 -8.92 -8.04
CA ILE A 56 9.99 -9.43 -9.39
C ILE A 56 11.01 -8.52 -10.08
N SER A 57 11.87 -9.13 -10.91
CA SER A 57 12.83 -8.42 -11.74
C SER A 57 12.17 -7.24 -12.47
N PRO A 58 12.90 -6.14 -12.68
CA PRO A 58 12.36 -4.97 -13.35
C PRO A 58 11.80 -5.34 -14.71
N LEU A 59 10.72 -4.67 -15.11
CA LEU A 59 10.35 -4.64 -16.52
C LEU A 59 11.46 -3.92 -17.30
N LEU A 60 11.64 -4.28 -18.57
CA LEU A 60 12.72 -3.75 -19.42
C LEU A 60 12.75 -2.21 -19.33
N LEU A 61 13.92 -1.64 -19.01
CA LEU A 61 14.18 -0.20 -18.85
C LEU A 61 13.64 0.48 -17.58
N SER A 62 13.12 -0.26 -16.60
CA SER A 62 12.71 0.32 -15.31
C SER A 62 13.82 0.22 -14.26
N ASP A 63 13.98 1.28 -13.46
CA ASP A 63 14.78 1.29 -12.23
C ASP A 63 13.96 0.83 -11.00
N HIS A 64 12.68 0.49 -11.19
CA HIS A 64 11.80 -0.09 -10.18
C HIS A 64 11.65 -1.61 -10.33
N LEU A 65 11.62 -2.30 -9.20
CA LEU A 65 11.20 -3.70 -9.07
C LEU A 65 9.68 -3.76 -8.97
N ALA A 66 9.09 -4.73 -9.66
CA ALA A 66 7.68 -5.04 -9.45
C ALA A 66 7.49 -5.81 -8.13
N ILE A 67 6.36 -5.61 -7.46
CA ILE A 67 6.03 -6.31 -6.21
C ILE A 67 5.00 -7.40 -6.54
N LYS A 68 5.34 -8.65 -6.24
CA LYS A 68 4.39 -9.77 -6.23
C LYS A 68 3.85 -9.96 -4.82
N PHE A 69 2.57 -10.26 -4.71
CA PHE A 69 1.95 -10.74 -3.48
C PHE A 69 0.69 -11.54 -3.80
N ILE A 70 0.23 -12.34 -2.85
CA ILE A 70 -1.00 -13.14 -2.95
C ILE A 70 -2.00 -12.60 -1.93
N LEU A 71 -3.24 -12.39 -2.40
CA LEU A 71 -4.36 -11.98 -1.55
C LEU A 71 -5.24 -13.18 -1.19
N MET A 72 -5.42 -13.44 0.10
CA MET A 72 -6.46 -14.35 0.60
C MET A 72 -7.74 -13.57 0.87
N LEU A 73 -8.70 -13.71 -0.03
CA LEU A 73 -10.03 -13.13 0.13
C LEU A 73 -10.95 -14.10 0.89
N PRO A 74 -11.72 -13.62 1.88
CA PRO A 74 -12.75 -14.41 2.54
C PRO A 74 -13.72 -15.04 1.52
N SER A 75 -14.16 -16.27 1.79
CA SER A 75 -15.08 -17.04 0.94
C SER A 75 -16.37 -16.28 0.61
N SER A 76 -16.84 -15.42 1.53
CA SER A 76 -18.04 -14.61 1.38
C SER A 76 -17.95 -13.56 0.27
N ILE A 77 -16.75 -13.15 -0.15
CA ILE A 77 -16.54 -12.12 -1.19
C ILE A 77 -16.58 -12.75 -2.60
N ARG A 78 -16.39 -14.07 -2.73
CA ARG A 78 -16.29 -14.77 -4.04
C ARG A 78 -17.60 -14.75 -4.84
N HIS A 79 -18.72 -14.37 -4.24
CA HIS A 79 -20.04 -14.38 -4.87
C HIS A 79 -20.59 -12.99 -5.25
N SER A 80 -19.85 -11.90 -5.01
CA SER A 80 -20.28 -10.56 -5.43
C SER A 80 -19.77 -10.25 -6.84
N THR A 81 -20.48 -10.70 -7.87
CA THR A 81 -20.21 -10.36 -9.29
C THR A 81 -20.51 -8.90 -9.64
N THR A 82 -21.06 -8.11 -8.72
CA THR A 82 -21.12 -6.66 -8.87
C THR A 82 -19.73 -6.10 -8.57
N LEU A 83 -18.94 -5.90 -9.63
CA LEU A 83 -17.86 -4.91 -9.64
C LEU A 83 -18.47 -3.58 -9.23
N ARG A 84 -18.52 -3.28 -7.92
CA ARG A 84 -18.70 -1.90 -7.47
C ARG A 84 -17.56 -1.15 -8.14
N GLN A 85 -17.89 -0.21 -9.02
CA GLN A 85 -16.91 0.68 -9.65
C GLN A 85 -15.89 1.04 -8.59
N SER A 86 -14.62 0.66 -8.83
CA SER A 86 -13.52 1.07 -7.97
C SER A 86 -13.67 2.57 -7.86
N THR A 87 -14.07 3.04 -6.69
CA THR A 87 -14.06 4.47 -6.41
C THR A 87 -12.58 4.76 -6.37
N HIS A 88 -12.03 5.19 -7.51
CA HIS A 88 -10.63 5.60 -7.57
C HIS A 88 -10.51 6.68 -6.50
N LEU A 89 -9.84 6.34 -5.41
CA LEU A 89 -9.52 7.31 -4.39
C LEU A 89 -8.61 8.31 -5.10
N LEU A 90 -9.15 9.50 -5.36
CA LEU A 90 -8.41 10.59 -5.98
C LEU A 90 -7.38 11.08 -4.98
N TYR A 91 -6.26 10.37 -4.89
CA TYR A 91 -5.12 10.78 -4.09
C TYR A 91 -4.40 11.91 -4.83
N ARG A 92 -4.79 13.16 -4.55
CA ARG A 92 -3.88 14.29 -4.76
C ARG A 92 -2.78 14.15 -3.72
N LYS A 93 -1.51 14.10 -4.18
CA LYS A 93 -0.32 13.82 -3.36
C LYS A 93 -0.43 14.43 -1.96
N CYS A 94 -0.45 13.57 -0.94
CA CYS A 94 -0.39 13.89 0.50
C CYS A 94 -1.65 14.45 1.19
N ASN A 95 -2.86 14.43 0.61
CA ASN A 95 -4.08 14.80 1.37
C ASN A 95 -4.61 13.64 2.24
N PHE A 96 -3.87 13.28 3.30
CA PHE A 96 -4.21 12.17 4.18
C PHE A 96 -5.53 12.36 4.94
N LYS A 97 -5.93 13.60 5.21
CA LYS A 97 -7.20 13.92 5.86
C LYS A 97 -8.40 13.52 4.99
N GLU A 98 -8.35 13.86 3.70
CA GLU A 98 -9.40 13.49 2.74
C GLU A 98 -9.40 11.99 2.47
N LEU A 99 -8.21 11.37 2.37
CA LEU A 99 -8.07 9.92 2.26
C LEU A 99 -8.71 9.21 3.47
N ASN A 100 -8.37 9.62 4.69
CA ASN A 100 -8.93 9.06 5.91
C ASN A 100 -10.47 9.21 5.93
N ALA A 101 -10.98 10.39 5.60
CA ALA A 101 -12.43 10.63 5.50
C ALA A 101 -13.11 9.75 4.44
N ALA A 102 -12.44 9.48 3.32
CA ALA A 102 -12.96 8.56 2.29
C ALA A 102 -12.93 7.10 2.77
N LEU A 103 -11.88 6.70 3.49
CA LEU A 103 -11.70 5.32 3.98
C LEU A 103 -12.66 4.95 5.11
N LEU A 104 -13.06 5.89 5.94
CA LEU A 104 -14.12 5.71 6.94
C LEU A 104 -15.47 5.30 6.32
N ARG A 105 -15.67 5.50 5.01
CA ARG A 105 -16.88 5.07 4.29
C ARG A 105 -16.87 3.59 3.93
N PHE A 106 -15.72 2.91 4.06
CA PHE A 106 -15.57 1.49 3.76
C PHE A 106 -15.54 0.69 5.07
N ASN A 107 -16.12 -0.52 5.04
CA ASN A 107 -15.98 -1.46 6.15
C ASN A 107 -14.59 -2.13 6.04
N LEU A 108 -13.58 -1.57 6.71
CA LEU A 108 -12.15 -1.88 6.55
C LEU A 108 -11.69 -3.19 7.22
N GLY A 109 -12.61 -4.09 7.59
CA GLY A 109 -12.30 -5.31 8.35
C GLY A 109 -11.19 -6.19 7.73
N SER A 110 -10.94 -6.06 6.44
CA SER A 110 -9.77 -6.63 5.74
C SER A 110 -9.49 -5.79 4.49
N SER A 111 -8.42 -4.99 4.50
CA SER A 111 -8.10 -4.05 3.41
C SER A 111 -6.62 -4.06 3.07
N VAL A 112 -6.34 -3.85 1.79
CA VAL A 112 -4.99 -3.73 1.24
C VAL A 112 -4.88 -2.40 0.53
N PHE A 113 -3.85 -1.64 0.89
CA PHE A 113 -3.50 -0.36 0.29
C PHE A 113 -2.15 -0.48 -0.41
N ILE A 114 -2.07 0.09 -1.61
CA ILE A 114 -0.86 0.15 -2.42
C ILE A 114 -0.61 1.65 -2.63
N PHE A 115 0.50 2.15 -2.12
CA PHE A 115 0.92 3.55 -2.25
C PHE A 115 2.20 3.65 -3.07
#